data_AF-A0A0B3AI13-F1
#
_entry.id   AF-A0A0B3AI13-F1
#
_cell.length_a   1.000
_cell.length_b   1.000
_cell.length_c   1.000
_cell.angle_alpha   90.00
_cell.angle_beta   90.00
_cell.angle_gamma   90.00
#
_symmetry.space_group_name_H-M   'P 1'
#
loop_
_entity.id
_entity.type
_entity.pdbx_description
1 polymer ?
#
loop_
_entity_poly.entity_id
_entity_poly.type
_entity_poly.pdbx_seq_one_letter_code
_entity_poly.pdbx_strand_id
1 'polypeptide(L)'
;MRVRGEVFSGALRGTPLIEKYYPRLVGLVGFRPFKGTMDVKLERSIDIRPFSSKTMEHVLTNGRKIITAHLAHVRIRKFSAVYQIMELRTKQKEMIEHAKKMEDSAERFSIKTSHEIDEPFYDCWAMQFMNGIYGKDIVELIAPEMIKEKLELGDNDTVEIEFTEIKEPHTNRLPEPGGIKESSESSPANRGNV
;
A
#
# COMPACT_ATOMS: atom_id res chain seq x y z
N MET A 1 2.62 -9.70 0.43
CA MET A 1 1.43 -10.51 0.07
C MET A 1 0.90 -10.05 -1.29
N ARG A 2 0.51 -10.97 -2.16
CA ARG A 2 -0.21 -10.65 -3.42
C ARG A 2 -1.66 -11.13 -3.35
N VAL A 3 -2.56 -10.38 -3.97
CA VAL A 3 -3.98 -10.70 -4.08
C VAL A 3 -4.52 -10.19 -5.40
N ARG A 4 -5.47 -10.91 -5.98
CA ARG A 4 -6.19 -10.46 -7.17
C ARG A 4 -7.47 -9.74 -6.79
N GLY A 5 -7.88 -8.83 -7.66
CA GLY A 5 -9.16 -8.18 -7.53
C GLY A 5 -9.68 -7.69 -8.86
N GLU A 6 -10.95 -7.34 -8.86
CA GLU A 6 -11.70 -6.84 -9.99
C GLU A 6 -11.91 -5.34 -9.82
N VAL A 7 -11.56 -4.57 -10.84
CA VAL A 7 -11.82 -3.13 -10.90
C VAL A 7 -13.32 -2.92 -11.07
N PHE A 8 -13.92 -2.03 -10.28
CA PHE A 8 -15.34 -1.70 -10.46
C PHE A 8 -15.60 -0.21 -10.19
N SER A 9 -16.74 0.29 -10.68
CA SER A 9 -17.22 1.63 -10.35
C SER A 9 -18.14 1.58 -9.13
N GLY A 10 -17.70 2.17 -8.03
CA GLY A 10 -18.49 2.26 -6.80
C GLY A 10 -19.56 3.36 -6.81
N ALA A 11 -19.97 3.80 -5.62
CA ALA A 11 -21.01 4.81 -5.42
C ALA A 11 -20.57 6.25 -5.75
N LEU A 12 -19.53 6.42 -6.59
CA LEU A 12 -18.95 7.71 -6.97
C LEU A 12 -18.53 8.60 -5.79
N ARG A 13 -18.11 7.98 -4.68
CA ARG A 13 -17.72 8.71 -3.45
C ARG A 13 -16.24 9.07 -3.39
N GLY A 14 -15.42 8.52 -4.29
CA GLY A 14 -13.99 8.79 -4.33
C GLY A 14 -13.67 10.28 -4.43
N THR A 15 -14.31 11.01 -5.35
CA THR A 15 -14.05 12.45 -5.53
C THR A 15 -14.40 13.28 -4.29
N PRO A 16 -15.64 13.22 -3.73
CA PRO A 16 -15.96 13.94 -2.48
C PRO A 16 -15.04 13.57 -1.30
N LEU A 17 -14.60 12.31 -1.24
CA LEU A 17 -13.73 11.80 -0.19
C LEU A 17 -12.33 12.39 -0.28
N ILE A 18 -11.72 12.38 -1.48
CA ILE A 18 -10.43 13.01 -1.72
C ILE A 18 -10.50 14.50 -1.39
N GLU A 19 -11.55 15.21 -1.84
CA GLU A 19 -11.69 16.64 -1.57
C GLU A 19 -11.85 16.95 -0.07
N LYS A 20 -12.66 16.18 0.65
CA LYS A 20 -12.85 16.33 2.10
C LYS A 20 -11.56 16.16 2.89
N TYR A 21 -10.71 15.21 2.51
CA TYR A 21 -9.50 14.88 3.25
C TYR A 21 -8.21 15.39 2.59
N TYR A 22 -8.31 16.21 1.54
CA TYR A 22 -7.20 16.55 0.66
C TYR A 22 -5.94 17.01 1.39
N PRO A 23 -5.97 18.04 2.28
CA PRO A 23 -4.75 18.53 2.92
C PRO A 23 -4.07 17.46 3.78
N ARG A 24 -4.87 16.60 4.43
CA ARG A 24 -4.37 15.51 5.27
C ARG A 24 -3.78 14.39 4.43
N LEU A 25 -4.46 14.00 3.35
CA LEU A 25 -3.96 12.98 2.44
C LEU A 25 -2.61 13.40 1.87
N VAL A 26 -2.46 14.65 1.42
CA VAL A 26 -1.16 15.18 0.93
C VAL A 26 -0.07 15.02 1.98
N GLY A 27 -0.32 15.41 3.23
CA GLY A 27 0.65 15.27 4.32
C GLY A 27 0.97 13.81 4.68
N LEU A 28 -0.01 12.89 4.52
CA LEU A 28 0.19 11.47 4.77
C LEU A 28 0.99 10.82 3.62
N VAL A 29 0.50 10.89 2.39
CA VAL A 29 1.05 10.11 1.26
C VAL A 29 2.24 10.77 0.57
N GLY A 30 2.47 12.07 0.80
CA GLY A 30 3.62 12.81 0.25
C GLY A 30 3.45 13.26 -1.20
N PHE A 31 2.26 13.13 -1.79
CA PHE A 31 1.92 13.65 -3.11
C PHE A 31 0.50 14.21 -3.15
N ARG A 32 0.16 14.92 -4.24
CA ARG A 32 -1.19 15.43 -4.50
C ARG A 32 -2.03 14.34 -5.16
N PRO A 33 -2.99 13.71 -4.47
CA PRO A 33 -3.77 12.63 -5.07
C PRO A 33 -4.67 13.16 -6.19
N PHE A 34 -4.89 12.34 -7.21
CA PHE A 34 -5.93 12.52 -8.20
C PHE A 34 -7.29 12.65 -7.51
N LYS A 35 -8.22 13.41 -8.10
CA LYS A 35 -9.56 13.67 -7.55
C LYS A 35 -10.51 12.48 -7.74
N GLY A 36 -10.18 11.34 -7.16
CA GLY A 36 -10.97 10.12 -7.20
C GLY A 36 -10.22 8.97 -6.55
N THR A 37 -10.93 7.87 -6.35
CA THR A 37 -10.37 6.58 -5.93
C THR A 37 -10.62 5.58 -7.05
N MET A 38 -9.76 4.56 -7.16
CA MET A 38 -10.07 3.38 -7.95
C MET A 38 -10.45 2.25 -7.00
N ASP A 39 -11.69 1.79 -7.09
CA ASP A 39 -12.19 0.73 -6.23
C ASP A 39 -11.82 -0.63 -6.82
N VAL A 40 -11.28 -1.51 -5.98
CA VAL A 40 -10.94 -2.89 -6.35
C VAL A 40 -11.60 -3.84 -5.39
N LYS A 41 -12.42 -4.75 -5.93
CA LYS A 41 -13.04 -5.85 -5.20
C LYS A 41 -12.11 -7.05 -5.22
N LEU A 42 -11.52 -7.35 -4.07
CA LEU A 42 -10.56 -8.43 -3.88
C LEU A 42 -11.24 -9.80 -3.95
N GLU A 43 -10.52 -10.80 -4.44
CA GLU A 43 -10.98 -12.21 -4.48
C GLU A 43 -11.25 -12.80 -3.09
N ARG A 44 -10.69 -12.18 -2.05
CA ARG A 44 -10.87 -12.54 -0.64
C ARG A 44 -10.79 -11.30 0.24
N SER A 45 -11.49 -11.32 1.36
CA SER A 45 -11.39 -10.26 2.36
C SER A 45 -9.99 -10.20 2.96
N ILE A 46 -9.42 -8.99 3.01
CA ILE A 46 -8.11 -8.73 3.57
C ILE A 46 -8.21 -7.61 4.60
N ASP A 47 -7.62 -7.86 5.76
CA ASP A 47 -7.34 -6.82 6.73
C ASP A 47 -6.04 -6.10 6.35
N ILE A 48 -6.11 -4.84 5.93
CA ILE A 48 -4.91 -4.12 5.49
C ILE A 48 -4.05 -3.61 6.66
N ARG A 49 -4.54 -3.71 7.91
CA ARG A 49 -3.85 -3.17 9.10
C ARG A 49 -2.40 -3.64 9.24
N PRO A 50 -2.05 -4.93 9.03
CA PRO A 50 -0.65 -5.39 9.11
C PRO A 50 0.27 -4.81 8.04
N PHE A 51 -0.29 -4.26 6.96
CA PHE A 51 0.45 -3.67 5.84
C PHE A 51 0.42 -2.13 5.87
N SER A 52 -0.31 -1.54 6.83
CA SER A 52 -0.56 -0.11 6.88
C SER A 52 0.58 0.64 7.58
N SER A 53 1.24 1.54 6.85
CA SER A 53 2.28 2.41 7.41
C SER A 53 1.75 3.74 7.93
N LYS A 54 0.50 4.08 7.58
CA LYS A 54 -0.12 5.37 7.89
C LYS A 54 -1.57 5.20 8.26
N THR A 55 -2.04 6.01 9.21
CA THR A 55 -3.42 6.06 9.66
C THR A 55 -3.98 7.46 9.46
N MET A 56 -5.24 7.55 9.09
CA MET A 56 -5.98 8.80 9.12
C MET A 56 -6.71 8.92 10.45
N GLU A 57 -6.17 9.76 11.33
CA GLU A 57 -6.66 9.91 12.71
C GLU A 57 -7.37 11.26 12.93
N HIS A 58 -8.33 11.26 13.84
CA HIS A 58 -8.97 12.46 14.38
C HIS A 58 -8.82 12.48 15.89
N VAL A 59 -8.41 13.62 16.43
CA VAL A 59 -8.42 13.88 17.87
C VAL A 59 -9.72 14.61 18.20
N LEU A 60 -10.54 14.01 19.06
CA LEU A 60 -11.76 14.63 19.56
C LEU A 60 -11.44 15.70 20.62
N THR A 61 -12.42 16.53 20.95
CA THR A 61 -12.30 17.57 21.99
C THR A 61 -11.94 17.03 23.38
N ASN A 62 -12.25 15.76 23.65
CA ASN A 62 -11.87 15.05 24.89
C ASN A 62 -10.48 14.38 24.82
N GLY A 63 -9.70 14.63 23.78
CA GLY A 63 -8.37 14.03 23.57
C GLY A 63 -8.40 12.60 23.01
N ARG A 64 -9.57 11.97 22.85
CA ARG A 64 -9.67 10.62 22.29
C ARG A 64 -9.29 10.62 20.81
N LYS A 65 -8.45 9.66 20.41
CA LYS A 65 -8.11 9.41 19.01
C LYS A 65 -9.10 8.44 18.37
N ILE A 66 -9.57 8.77 17.17
CA ILE A 66 -10.37 7.90 16.31
C ILE A 66 -9.61 7.67 15.02
N ILE A 67 -9.37 6.41 14.65
CA ILE A 67 -8.81 6.02 13.36
C ILE A 67 -9.96 5.89 12.37
N THR A 68 -9.94 6.72 11.34
CA THR A 68 -10.95 6.74 10.27
C THR A 68 -10.58 5.78 9.14
N ALA A 69 -9.29 5.69 8.79
CA ALA A 69 -8.81 4.80 7.74
C ALA A 69 -7.37 4.34 7.99
N HIS A 70 -7.06 3.15 7.46
CA HIS A 70 -5.71 2.64 7.31
C HIS A 70 -5.24 2.86 5.86
N LEU A 71 -3.97 3.22 5.70
CA LEU A 71 -3.33 3.42 4.41
C LEU A 71 -2.09 2.53 4.32
N ALA A 72 -1.99 1.75 3.26
CA ALA A 72 -0.89 0.86 2.96
C ALA A 72 -0.27 1.23 1.61
N HIS A 73 1.05 1.29 1.55
CA HIS A 73 1.73 1.40 0.26
C HIS A 73 1.61 0.07 -0.48
N VAL A 74 1.16 0.12 -1.72
CA VAL A 74 0.95 -1.07 -2.54
C VAL A 74 1.48 -0.85 -3.96
N ARG A 75 1.72 -1.96 -4.62
CA ARG A 75 2.07 -2.02 -6.03
C ARG A 75 0.92 -2.70 -6.78
N ILE A 76 0.49 -2.14 -7.91
CA ILE A 76 -0.59 -2.69 -8.73
C ILE A 76 -0.16 -2.89 -10.18
N ARG A 77 -0.69 -3.94 -10.83
CA ARG A 77 -0.56 -4.14 -12.28
C ARG A 77 -1.82 -4.77 -12.86
N LYS A 78 -2.02 -4.59 -14.17
CA LYS A 78 -3.07 -5.26 -14.93
C LYS A 78 -2.77 -6.76 -15.01
N PHE A 79 -3.75 -7.59 -14.72
CA PHE A 79 -3.62 -9.04 -14.81
C PHE A 79 -4.22 -9.55 -16.12
N SER A 80 -3.45 -9.44 -17.20
CA SER A 80 -3.92 -9.76 -18.55
C SER A 80 -4.12 -11.27 -18.78
N ALA A 81 -4.86 -11.63 -19.83
CA ALA A 81 -5.00 -13.03 -20.26
C ALA A 81 -3.64 -13.69 -20.58
N VAL A 82 -2.67 -12.89 -21.04
CA VAL A 82 -1.30 -13.36 -21.27
C VAL A 82 -0.68 -13.83 -19.96
N TYR A 83 -0.85 -13.09 -18.86
CA TYR A 83 -0.40 -13.52 -17.54
C TYR A 83 -1.07 -14.82 -17.09
N GLN A 84 -2.37 -14.98 -17.32
CA GLN A 84 -3.07 -16.23 -17.00
C GLN A 84 -2.47 -17.43 -17.74
N ILE A 85 -2.30 -17.30 -19.06
CA ILE A 85 -1.69 -18.35 -19.90
C ILE A 85 -0.27 -18.67 -19.42
N MET A 86 0.50 -17.64 -19.05
CA MET A 86 1.86 -17.83 -18.58
C MET A 86 1.96 -18.47 -17.20
N GLU A 87 1.10 -18.09 -16.27
CA GLU A 87 1.00 -18.74 -14.96
C GLU A 87 0.64 -20.22 -15.13
N LEU A 88 -0.29 -20.54 -16.03
CA LEU A 88 -0.64 -21.92 -16.37
C LEU A 88 0.55 -22.68 -16.95
N ARG A 89 1.29 -22.09 -17.91
CA ARG A 89 2.50 -22.70 -18.48
C ARG A 89 3.60 -22.92 -17.44
N THR A 90 3.76 -21.99 -16.51
CA THR A 90 4.75 -22.10 -15.42
C THR A 90 4.38 -23.23 -14.47
N LYS A 91 3.12 -23.29 -14.03
CA LYS A 91 2.60 -24.40 -13.21
C LYS A 91 2.73 -25.75 -13.92
N GLN A 92 2.43 -25.81 -15.23
CA GLN A 92 2.63 -27.03 -16.03
C GLN A 92 4.11 -27.45 -16.07
N LYS A 93 5.04 -26.50 -16.27
CA LYS A 93 6.48 -26.79 -16.23
C LYS A 93 6.93 -27.30 -14.86
N GLU A 94 6.48 -26.66 -13.78
CA GLU A 94 6.78 -27.08 -12.41
C GLU A 94 6.23 -28.49 -12.11
N MET A 95 5.01 -28.80 -12.56
CA MET A 95 4.42 -30.14 -12.43
C MET A 95 5.23 -31.18 -13.22
N ILE A 96 5.66 -30.86 -14.44
CA ILE A 96 6.50 -31.74 -15.25
C ILE A 96 7.86 -31.94 -14.58
N GLU A 97 8.48 -30.88 -14.06
CA GLU A 97 9.78 -30.97 -13.36
C GLU A 97 9.66 -31.78 -12.07
N HIS A 98 8.57 -31.61 -11.32
CA HIS A 98 8.28 -32.42 -10.14
C HIS A 98 8.06 -33.90 -10.50
N ALA A 99 7.31 -34.19 -11.55
CA ALA A 99 7.12 -35.55 -12.06
C ALA A 99 8.45 -36.18 -12.51
N LYS A 100 9.28 -35.43 -13.25
CA LYS A 100 10.63 -35.85 -13.64
C LYS A 100 11.53 -36.07 -12.44
N LYS A 101 11.47 -35.25 -11.38
CA LYS A 101 12.22 -35.48 -10.13
C LYS A 101 11.76 -36.74 -9.39
N MET A 102 10.49 -37.14 -9.54
CA MET A 102 9.99 -38.41 -9.02
C MET A 102 10.47 -39.62 -9.85
N GLU A 103 10.68 -39.45 -11.16
CA GLU A 103 11.26 -40.48 -12.03
C GLU A 103 12.79 -40.56 -11.93
N ASP A 104 13.48 -39.42 -11.94
CA ASP A 104 14.93 -39.30 -11.90
C ASP A 104 15.46 -39.14 -10.48
N SER A 105 15.49 -40.28 -9.78
CA SER A 105 16.54 -40.59 -8.80
C SER A 105 17.88 -40.94 -9.46
N ALA A 106 18.04 -40.71 -10.77
CA ALA A 106 19.30 -40.76 -11.50
C ALA A 106 19.43 -39.59 -12.51
N GLU A 107 20.21 -38.59 -12.09
CA GLU A 107 20.90 -37.52 -12.83
C GLU A 107 20.23 -36.71 -13.98
N ARG A 108 19.95 -35.45 -13.60
CA ARG A 108 20.36 -34.16 -14.20
C ARG A 108 20.26 -33.96 -15.72
N PHE A 109 19.28 -33.12 -16.10
CA PHE A 109 19.46 -32.14 -17.18
C PHE A 109 18.92 -30.76 -16.78
N SER A 110 19.75 -29.73 -16.99
CA SER A 110 19.39 -28.33 -16.75
C SER A 110 18.74 -27.75 -18.00
N ILE A 111 17.51 -27.24 -17.88
CA ILE A 111 16.89 -26.39 -18.89
C ILE A 111 16.84 -24.98 -18.31
N LYS A 112 17.64 -24.08 -18.86
CA LYS A 112 17.47 -22.64 -18.68
C LYS A 112 16.33 -22.19 -19.57
N THR A 113 15.26 -21.62 -19.02
CA THR A 113 14.49 -20.55 -19.69
C THR A 113 13.36 -20.05 -18.79
N SER A 114 13.51 -18.82 -18.31
CA SER A 114 12.40 -17.91 -18.06
C SER A 114 12.83 -16.54 -18.58
N HIS A 115 12.18 -16.07 -19.66
CA HIS A 115 12.04 -14.65 -19.88
C HIS A 115 11.11 -14.16 -18.77
N GLU A 116 11.69 -13.51 -17.75
CA GLU A 116 10.92 -12.75 -16.77
C GLU A 116 10.23 -11.60 -17.52
N ILE A 117 8.92 -11.52 -17.40
CA ILE A 117 8.20 -10.35 -17.91
C ILE A 117 8.33 -9.26 -16.86
N ASP A 118 8.87 -8.15 -17.33
CA ASP A 118 9.20 -6.95 -16.57
C ASP A 118 8.11 -5.88 -16.73
N GLU A 119 6.82 -6.26 -16.85
CA GLU A 119 5.79 -5.22 -16.84
C GLU A 119 5.81 -4.58 -15.45
N PRO A 120 6.08 -3.26 -15.39
CA PRO A 120 6.34 -2.62 -14.13
C PRO A 120 5.05 -2.55 -13.32
N PHE A 121 5.18 -2.88 -12.04
CA PHE A 121 4.17 -2.49 -11.09
C PHE A 121 4.10 -0.96 -11.01
N TYR A 122 2.89 -0.45 -10.83
CA TYR A 122 2.64 0.94 -10.53
C TYR A 122 2.48 1.14 -9.02
N ASP A 123 3.24 2.08 -8.46
CA ASP A 123 3.18 2.40 -7.03
C ASP A 123 1.97 3.29 -6.71
N CYS A 124 1.21 2.90 -5.68
CA CYS A 124 0.09 3.67 -5.18
C CYS A 124 -0.18 3.37 -3.70
N TRP A 125 -1.29 3.89 -3.17
CA TRP A 125 -1.71 3.61 -1.80
C TRP A 125 -3.08 2.95 -1.79
N ALA A 126 -3.21 1.86 -1.05
CA ALA A 126 -4.49 1.26 -0.70
C ALA A 126 -5.01 1.89 0.59
N MET A 127 -6.30 2.25 0.58
CA MET A 127 -7.00 2.83 1.71
C MET A 127 -8.21 1.96 2.07
N GLN A 128 -8.42 1.73 3.37
CA GLN A 128 -9.58 1.03 3.90
C GLN A 128 -10.14 1.80 5.10
N PHE A 129 -11.41 2.19 5.02
CA PHE A 129 -12.11 2.91 6.08
C PHE A 129 -12.59 1.96 7.17
N MET A 130 -12.45 2.38 8.43
CA MET A 130 -12.92 1.61 9.59
C MET A 130 -14.45 1.58 9.69
N ASN A 131 -15.12 2.64 9.24
CA ASN A 131 -16.58 2.80 9.25
C ASN A 131 -17.12 3.13 7.84
N GLY A 132 -16.55 2.50 6.81
CA GLY A 132 -17.01 2.65 5.42
C GLY A 132 -18.28 1.84 5.15
N ILE A 133 -18.90 2.03 3.97
CA ILE A 133 -20.00 1.16 3.52
C ILE A 133 -19.48 -0.15 2.91
N TYR A 134 -18.19 -0.18 2.57
CA TYR A 134 -17.57 -1.32 1.92
C TYR A 134 -16.97 -2.28 2.95
N GLY A 135 -17.04 -3.58 2.65
CA GLY A 135 -16.43 -4.62 3.46
C GLY A 135 -14.91 -4.65 3.31
N LYS A 136 -14.27 -5.59 4.01
CA LYS A 136 -12.82 -5.81 3.95
C LYS A 136 -12.34 -6.46 2.64
N ASP A 137 -13.28 -6.82 1.78
CA ASP A 137 -13.06 -7.31 0.42
C ASP A 137 -12.90 -6.18 -0.60
N ILE A 138 -13.01 -4.92 -0.21
CA ILE A 138 -12.81 -3.77 -1.10
C ILE A 138 -11.69 -2.89 -0.57
N VAL A 139 -10.85 -2.43 -1.48
CA VAL A 139 -9.83 -1.41 -1.23
C VAL A 139 -10.01 -0.25 -2.20
N GLU A 140 -9.85 0.96 -1.68
CA GLU A 140 -9.86 2.19 -2.48
C GLU A 140 -8.41 2.59 -2.76
N LEU A 141 -8.00 2.63 -4.02
CA LEU A 141 -6.65 2.99 -4.42
C LEU A 141 -6.54 4.48 -4.72
N ILE A 142 -5.49 5.11 -4.20
CA ILE A 142 -5.16 6.52 -4.42
C ILE A 142 -3.75 6.66 -5.01
N ALA A 143 -3.61 7.55 -5.97
CA ALA A 143 -2.39 7.79 -6.74
C ALA A 143 -2.33 9.26 -7.18
N PRO A 144 -1.17 9.78 -7.61
CA PRO A 144 -1.07 11.15 -8.13
C PRO A 144 -1.80 11.35 -9.47
N GLU A 145 -2.05 10.27 -10.22
CA GLU A 145 -2.74 10.28 -11.51
C GLU A 145 -3.91 9.27 -11.53
N MET A 146 -4.71 9.28 -12.60
CA MET A 146 -5.84 8.37 -12.76
C MET A 146 -5.35 6.96 -13.10
N ILE A 147 -5.41 6.03 -12.14
CA ILE A 147 -4.86 4.67 -12.29
C ILE A 147 -5.50 3.91 -13.48
N LYS A 148 -6.81 4.11 -13.72
CA LYS A 148 -7.51 3.48 -14.84
C LYS A 148 -6.91 3.87 -16.20
N GLU A 149 -6.59 5.14 -16.39
CA GLU A 149 -5.94 5.61 -17.63
C GLU A 149 -4.50 5.12 -17.70
N LYS A 150 -3.76 5.21 -16.58
CA LYS A 150 -2.34 4.81 -16.50
C LYS A 150 -2.11 3.34 -16.84
N LEU A 151 -3.02 2.46 -16.44
CA LEU A 151 -2.91 1.01 -16.62
C LEU A 151 -3.87 0.48 -17.68
N GLU A 152 -4.54 1.36 -18.43
CA GLU A 152 -5.53 1.02 -19.45
C GLU A 152 -6.59 0.03 -18.91
N LEU A 153 -7.15 0.33 -17.74
CA LEU A 153 -8.12 -0.51 -17.04
C LEU A 153 -9.56 -0.06 -17.28
N GLY A 154 -10.42 -1.02 -17.60
CA GLY A 154 -11.87 -0.87 -17.57
C GLY A 154 -12.49 -1.45 -16.30
N ASP A 155 -13.81 -1.30 -16.16
CA ASP A 155 -14.56 -2.06 -15.16
C ASP A 155 -14.55 -3.55 -15.53
N ASN A 156 -14.52 -4.40 -14.51
CA ASN A 156 -14.37 -5.86 -14.57
C ASN A 156 -12.96 -6.34 -14.99
N ASP A 157 -12.01 -5.44 -15.25
CA ASP A 157 -10.62 -5.85 -15.46
C ASP A 157 -10.04 -6.43 -14.17
N THR A 158 -9.29 -7.52 -14.30
CA THR A 158 -8.56 -8.12 -13.18
C THR A 158 -7.22 -7.41 -12.99
N VAL A 159 -6.90 -7.11 -11.74
CA VAL A 159 -5.63 -6.54 -11.30
C VAL A 159 -4.99 -7.43 -10.24
N GLU A 160 -3.66 -7.37 -10.16
CA GLU A 160 -2.91 -7.94 -9.04
C GLU A 160 -2.38 -6.80 -8.17
N ILE A 161 -2.65 -6.87 -6.87
CA ILE A 161 -2.16 -5.92 -5.88
C ILE A 161 -1.16 -6.62 -4.97
N GLU A 162 -0.01 -6.00 -4.79
CA GLU A 162 1.05 -6.43 -3.90
C GLU A 162 1.16 -5.50 -2.69
N PHE A 163 0.85 -6.06 -1.53
CA PHE A 163 1.03 -5.45 -0.22
C PHE A 163 2.42 -5.77 0.31
N THR A 164 3.13 -4.74 0.77
CA THR A 164 4.42 -4.89 1.45
C THR A 164 4.18 -5.00 2.95
N GLU A 165 4.67 -6.08 3.57
CA GLU A 165 4.62 -6.20 5.03
C GLU A 165 5.61 -5.23 5.68
N ILE A 166 5.15 -4.58 6.75
CA ILE A 166 5.98 -3.70 7.54
C ILE A 166 6.51 -4.54 8.70
N LYS A 167 7.80 -4.90 8.65
CA LYS A 167 8.43 -5.80 9.63
C LYS A 167 8.46 -5.22 11.04
N GLU A 168 8.38 -3.91 11.19
CA GLU A 168 8.27 -3.25 12.48
C GLU A 168 7.26 -2.10 12.37
N PRO A 169 6.20 -2.04 13.20
CA PRO A 169 5.31 -0.89 13.20
C PRO A 169 6.15 0.33 13.52
N HIS A 170 6.25 1.28 12.59
CA HIS A 170 6.81 2.59 12.87
C HIS A 170 6.00 3.16 14.03
N THR A 171 6.55 3.09 15.24
CA THR A 171 6.10 3.96 16.30
C THR A 171 6.37 5.35 15.75
N ASN A 172 5.31 6.07 15.36
CA ASN A 172 5.34 7.50 15.10
C ASN A 172 5.71 8.19 16.42
N ARG A 173 6.93 7.97 16.92
CA ARG A 173 7.56 8.87 17.85
C ARG A 173 7.92 10.05 16.97
N LEU A 174 7.15 11.13 17.09
CA LEU A 174 7.66 12.44 16.75
C LEU A 174 9.06 12.53 17.39
N PRO A 175 10.08 13.04 16.68
CA PRO A 175 11.36 13.32 17.34
C PRO A 175 11.03 14.12 18.60
N GLU A 176 11.51 13.64 19.76
CA GLU A 176 11.39 14.36 21.03
C GLU A 176 11.74 15.82 20.73
N PRO A 177 10.88 16.80 21.07
CA PRO A 177 11.18 18.20 20.80
C PRO A 177 12.54 18.47 21.42
N GLY A 178 13.54 18.73 20.57
CA GLY A 178 14.92 18.87 21.00
C GLY A 178 14.95 19.89 22.12
N GLY A 179 15.20 19.42 23.34
CA GLY A 179 15.11 20.24 24.54
C GLY A 179 15.93 21.50 24.30
N ILE A 180 15.26 22.65 24.39
CA ILE A 180 15.94 23.94 24.42
C ILE A 180 16.89 23.84 25.61
N LYS A 181 18.19 23.71 25.35
CA LYS A 181 19.20 23.80 26.40
C LYS A 181 19.08 25.22 26.96
N GLU A 182 18.47 25.34 28.14
CA GLU A 182 18.55 26.56 28.93
C GLU A 182 20.03 26.85 29.17
N SER A 183 20.57 27.82 28.44
CA SER A 183 21.87 28.39 28.69
C SER A 183 21.79 29.15 30.02
N SER A 184 22.10 28.46 31.10
CA SER A 184 22.31 29.06 32.42
C SER A 184 23.66 29.78 32.43
N GLU A 185 23.72 30.97 31.82
CA GLU A 185 24.77 31.94 32.10
C GLU A 185 24.51 32.57 33.48
N SER A 186 25.10 31.97 34.51
CA SER A 186 25.29 32.63 35.80
C SER A 186 26.58 33.45 35.75
N SER A 187 26.44 34.77 35.61
CA SER A 187 27.55 35.71 35.83
C SER A 187 27.74 35.93 37.34
N PRO A 188 28.93 35.70 37.92
CA PRO A 188 29.21 36.10 39.28
C PRO A 188 29.53 37.60 39.32
N ALA A 189 28.76 38.34 40.13
CA ALA A 189 29.03 39.74 40.44
C ALA A 189 30.35 39.87 41.22
N ASN A 190 31.30 40.55 40.60
CA ASN A 190 32.60 40.90 41.15
C ASN A 190 32.42 41.97 42.24
N ARG A 191 32.74 41.65 43.52
CA ARG A 191 32.88 42.63 44.60
C ARG A 191 34.37 42.95 44.77
N GLY A 192 34.78 44.09 44.24
CA GLY A 192 36.08 44.71 44.54
C GLY A 192 35.89 45.84 45.55
N ASN A 193 36.58 45.72 46.70
CA ASN A 193 36.83 46.79 47.66
C ASN A 193 37.70 47.89 47.05
N VAL A 194 37.35 49.16 47.26
CA VAL A 194 38.19 50.24 47.86
C VAL A 194 37.25 51.23 48.52
#